data_AF-A0A1T3C7B5-F1
#
_entry.id   AF-A0A1T3C7B5-F1
#
_cell.length_a   1.000
_cell.length_b   1.000
_cell.length_c   1.000
_cell.angle_alpha   90.00
_cell.angle_beta   90.00
_cell.angle_gamma   90.00
#
_symmetry.space_group_name_H-M   'P 1'
#
loop_
_entity.id
_entity.type
_entity.pdbx_description
1 polymer ?
#
loop_
_entity_poly.entity_id
_entity_poly.type
_entity_poly.pdbx_seq_one_letter_code
_entity_poly.pdbx_strand_id
1 'polypeptide(L)' 'MPQDQQAAFSALYLQKLTQELSEDLDKIRNADDFKAESVPSLVHALQQGAKQFSPAQQNAAVKLEISRFASVTSS' A
#
# COMPACT_ATOMS: atom_id res chain seq x y z
N MET A 1 15.77 -5.00 -16.06
CA MET A 1 15.50 -6.06 -15.06
C MET A 1 14.06 -5.91 -14.56
N PRO A 2 13.14 -6.84 -14.87
CA PRO A 2 11.74 -6.76 -14.41
C PRO A 2 11.58 -6.91 -12.89
N GLN A 3 12.54 -7.56 -12.21
CA GLN A 3 12.50 -7.82 -10.77
C GLN A 3 12.63 -6.56 -9.92
N ASP A 4 13.47 -5.61 -10.33
CA ASP A 4 13.69 -4.34 -9.59
C ASP A 4 12.42 -3.50 -9.53
N GLN A 5 11.60 -3.56 -10.58
CA GLN A 5 10.37 -2.79 -10.68
C GLN A 5 9.24 -3.36 -9.83
N GLN A 6 9.12 -4.69 -9.79
CA GLN A 6 8.19 -5.38 -8.89
C GLN A 6 8.57 -5.09 -7.41
N ALA A 7 9.86 -5.16 -7.07
CA ALA A 7 10.34 -4.88 -5.72
C ALA A 7 10.09 -3.42 -5.30
N ALA A 8 10.35 -2.46 -6.20
CA ALA A 8 10.07 -1.05 -5.95
C ALA A 8 8.58 -0.78 -5.74
N PHE A 9 7.71 -1.40 -6.55
CA PHE A 9 6.27 -1.29 -6.35
C PHE A 9 5.83 -1.92 -5.04
N SER A 10 6.31 -3.12 -4.69
CA SER A 10 5.97 -3.77 -3.42
C SER A 10 6.37 -2.93 -2.21
N ALA A 11 7.56 -2.31 -2.23
CA ALA A 11 8.00 -1.42 -1.16
C ALA A 11 7.11 -0.17 -1.04
N LEU A 12 6.82 0.48 -2.17
CA LEU A 12 5.93 1.65 -2.21
C LEU A 12 4.52 1.31 -1.73
N TYR A 13 3.95 0.22 -2.24
CA TYR A 13 2.61 -0.23 -1.88
C TYR A 13 2.53 -0.53 -0.38
N LEU A 14 3.51 -1.25 0.17
CA LEU A 14 3.54 -1.56 1.60
C LEU A 14 3.65 -0.29 2.46
N GLN A 15 4.50 0.67 2.06
CA GLN A 15 4.62 1.95 2.75
C GLN A 15 3.27 2.70 2.79
N LYS A 16 2.61 2.86 1.63
CA LYS A 16 1.31 3.56 1.57
C LYS A 16 0.24 2.80 2.35
N LEU A 17 0.15 1.48 2.18
CA LEU A 17 -0.84 0.65 2.87
C LEU A 17 -0.70 0.71 4.39
N THR A 18 0.54 0.66 4.90
CA THR A 18 0.78 0.73 6.35
C THR A 18 0.50 2.11 6.91
N GLN A 19 0.74 3.18 6.14
CA GLN A 19 0.34 4.54 6.52
C GLN A 19 -1.18 4.66 6.66
N GLU A 20 -1.94 4.31 5.60
CA GLU A 20 -3.41 4.34 5.61
C GLU A 20 -3.98 3.45 6.73
N LEU A 21 -3.44 2.23 6.87
CA LEU A 21 -3.84 1.33 7.94
C LEU A 21 -3.57 1.95 9.31
N SER A 22 -2.44 2.64 9.52
CA SER A 22 -2.15 3.28 10.81
C SER A 22 -3.12 4.41 11.16
N GLU A 23 -3.57 5.17 10.15
CA GLU A 23 -4.56 6.25 10.30
C GLU A 23 -5.96 5.72 10.60
N ASP A 24 -6.28 4.53 10.06
CA ASP A 24 -7.56 3.87 10.25
C ASP A 24 -7.56 2.82 11.38
N LEU A 25 -6.40 2.47 11.93
CA LEU A 25 -6.24 1.37 12.89
C LEU A 25 -7.09 1.57 14.13
N ASP A 26 -7.10 2.81 14.65
CA ASP A 26 -7.91 3.16 15.81
C ASP A 26 -9.41 3.09 15.50
N LYS A 27 -9.83 3.44 14.28
CA LYS A 27 -11.24 3.34 13.88
C LYS A 27 -11.67 1.88 13.78
N ILE A 28 -10.84 1.04 13.15
CA ILE A 28 -11.08 -0.40 12.99
C ILE A 28 -11.12 -1.07 14.37
N ARG A 29 -10.17 -0.78 15.24
CA ARG A 29 -10.08 -1.40 16.58
C ARG A 29 -11.27 -1.06 17.47
N ASN A 30 -11.81 0.15 17.33
CA ASN A 30 -12.92 0.63 18.16
C ASN A 30 -14.29 0.39 17.49
N ALA A 31 -14.36 -0.28 16.34
CA ALA A 31 -15.62 -0.64 15.71
C ALA A 31 -16.29 -1.80 16.45
N ASP A 32 -17.60 -1.68 16.72
CA ASP A 32 -18.37 -2.65 17.53
C ASP A 32 -18.37 -4.08 16.96
N ASP A 33 -18.18 -4.21 15.65
CA ASP A 33 -18.16 -5.47 14.90
C ASP A 33 -16.75 -6.02 14.63
N PHE A 34 -15.69 -5.28 14.99
CA PHE A 34 -14.33 -5.76 14.85
C PHE A 34 -13.91 -6.62 16.05
N LYS A 35 -13.70 -7.92 15.79
CA LYS A 35 -13.37 -8.93 16.81
C LYS A 35 -12.10 -9.68 16.43
N ALA A 36 -11.60 -10.53 17.33
CA ALA A 36 -10.41 -11.34 17.06
C ALA A 36 -10.57 -12.18 15.77
N GLU A 37 -11.76 -12.71 15.54
CA GLU A 37 -12.18 -13.43 14.34
C GLU A 37 -12.23 -12.58 13.06
N SER A 38 -12.22 -11.25 13.16
CA SER A 38 -12.17 -10.34 12.00
C SER A 38 -10.75 -10.18 11.43
N VAL A 39 -9.70 -10.49 12.21
CA VAL A 39 -8.29 -10.32 11.82
C VAL A 39 -7.92 -11.11 10.56
N PRO A 40 -8.29 -12.40 10.39
CA PRO A 40 -8.02 -13.13 9.15
C PRO A 40 -8.66 -12.48 7.91
N SER A 41 -9.86 -11.91 8.06
CA SER A 41 -10.56 -11.19 6.97
C SER A 41 -9.83 -9.90 6.60
N LEU A 42 -9.39 -9.14 7.61
CA LEU A 42 -8.57 -7.94 7.40
C LEU A 42 -7.27 -8.28 6.67
N VAL A 43 -6.54 -9.31 7.12
CA VAL A 43 -5.31 -9.77 6.46
C VAL A 43 -5.58 -10.17 5.01
N HIS A 44 -6.68 -10.89 4.76
CA HIS A 44 -7.05 -11.30 3.41
C HIS A 44 -7.34 -10.10 2.50
N ALA A 45 -8.09 -9.10 2.98
CA ALA A 45 -8.37 -7.87 2.24
C ALA A 45 -7.09 -7.09 1.89
N LEU A 46 -6.17 -6.95 2.86
CA LEU A 46 -4.87 -6.29 2.63
C LEU A 46 -4.04 -7.03 1.56
N GLN A 47 -4.02 -8.37 1.59
CA GLN A 47 -3.32 -9.18 0.59
C GLN A 47 -3.98 -9.10 -0.80
N GLN A 48 -5.31 -9.00 -0.87
CA GLN A 48 -6.02 -8.85 -2.14
C GLN A 48 -5.76 -7.48 -2.77
N GLY A 49 -5.68 -6.40 -1.98
CA GLY A 49 -5.41 -5.06 -2.48
C GLY A 49 -4.13 -4.98 -3.32
N ALA A 50 -3.08 -5.70 -2.92
CA ALA A 50 -1.81 -5.75 -3.65
C ALA A 50 -1.94 -6.33 -5.07
N LYS A 51 -2.97 -7.16 -5.31
CA LYS A 51 -3.19 -7.86 -6.59
C LYS A 51 -4.03 -7.06 -7.58
N GLN A 52 -4.58 -5.92 -7.18
CA GLN A 52 -5.48 -5.13 -8.04
C GLN A 52 -4.80 -4.22 -9.04
N PHE A 53 -3.47 -4.15 -9.04
CA PHE A 53 -2.72 -3.30 -9.95
C PHE A 53 -2.13 -4.13 -11.09
N SER A 54 -2.49 -3.79 -12.33
CA SER A 54 -1.81 -4.30 -13.51
C SER A 54 -0.35 -3.84 -13.54
N PRO A 55 0.57 -4.54 -14.25
CA PRO A 55 1.96 -4.13 -14.35
C PRO A 55 2.15 -2.68 -14.85
N ALA A 56 1.30 -2.22 -15.76
CA ALA A 56 1.34 -0.84 -16.25
C ALA A 56 1.01 0.18 -15.14
N GLN A 57 0.02 -0.12 -14.30
CA GLN A 57 -0.34 0.73 -13.15
C GLN A 57 0.75 0.73 -12.08
N GLN A 58 1.34 -0.43 -11.80
CA GLN A 58 2.47 -0.54 -10.87
C GLN A 58 3.64 0.34 -11.33
N ASN A 59 3.96 0.29 -12.62
CA ASN A 59 5.01 1.09 -13.22
C ASN A 59 4.71 2.59 -13.15
N ALA A 60 3.47 2.99 -13.42
CA ALA A 60 3.05 4.38 -13.35
C ALA A 60 3.13 4.93 -11.91
N ALA A 61 2.71 4.14 -10.92
CA ALA A 61 2.77 4.52 -9.50
C ALA A 61 4.20 4.78 -9.02
N VAL A 62 5.14 3.88 -9.34
CA VAL A 62 6.56 4.04 -8.98
C VAL A 62 7.15 5.28 -9.65
N LYS A 63 6.89 5.49 -10.94
CA LYS A 63 7.39 6.68 -11.66
C LYS A 63 6.85 7.98 -11.06
N LEU A 64 5.57 8.02 -10.73
CA LEU A 64 4.94 9.19 -10.13
C LEU A 64 5.58 9.54 -8.79
N GLU A 65 5.82 8.54 -7.93
CA GLU A 65 6.45 8.76 -6.63
C GLU A 65 7.89 9.27 -6.77
N ILE A 66 8.67 8.69 -7.70
CA ILE A 66 10.04 9.14 -7.99
C ILE A 66 10.05 10.61 -8.46
N SER A 67 9.15 10.97 -9.37
CA SER A 67 9.03 12.36 -9.85
C SER A 67 8.66 13.33 -8.74
N ARG A 68 7.74 12.92 -7.84
CA ARG A 68 7.35 13.72 -6.68
C ARG A 68 8.53 13.96 -5.74
N PHE A 69 9.29 12.91 -5.43
CA PHE A 69 10.47 13.04 -4.59
C PHE A 69 11.51 13.99 -5.23
N ALA A 70 11.78 13.83 -6.53
CA ALA A 70 12.71 14.71 -7.25
C ALA A 70 12.27 16.18 -7.24
N SER A 71 10.96 16.47 -7.30
CA SER A 71 10.45 17.84 -7.19
C SER A 71 10.62 18.44 -5.80
N VAL A 72 10.53 17.63 -4.74
CA VAL A 72 10.67 18.09 -3.35
C VAL A 72 12.12 18.39 -3.00
N THR A 73 13.08 17.65 -3.54
CA THR A 73 14.51 17.81 -3.25
C THR A 73 15.21 18.86 -4.11
N SER A 74 14.54 19.37 -5.15
CA SER A 74 15.07 20.40 -6.06
C SER A 74 14.65 21.83 -5.68
N SER A 75 14.01 22.02 -4.52
CA SER A 75 13.58 23.31 -3.95
C SER A 75 14.42 23.64 -2.71
#